data_AF-A0A3G9G547-F1
#
_entry.id   AF-A0A3G9G547-F1
#
_cell.length_a   1.000
_cell.length_b   1.000
_cell.length_c   1.000
_cell.angle_alpha   90.00
_cell.angle_beta   90.00
_cell.angle_gamma   90.00
#
_symmetry.space_group_name_H-M   'P 1'
#
loop_
_entity.id
_entity.type
_entity.pdbx_description
1 polymer ?
#
loop_
_entity_poly.entity_id
_entity_poly.type
_entity_poly.pdbx_seq_one_letter_code
_entity_poly.pdbx_strand_id
1 'polypeptide(L)'
;MIRNTFIAIAEDSKHRMGLEPPRRDGPPTLARLHYELLSEHPYELTLDDLNFTVHCLKYGLDTADQQARATFLSKGHPCMRASPLTRTYGFGAHYNHAGKIALYPADSVAYRKFLKDPEVRVEKAMRSKRAVEMV
;
A
#
# COMPACT_ATOMS: atom_id res chain seq x y z
N MET A 1 8.84 7.14 -9.88
CA MET A 1 7.42 6.76 -9.83
C MET A 1 7.28 5.28 -10.15
N ILE A 2 6.59 4.50 -9.32
CA ILE A 2 6.37 3.05 -9.54
C ILE A 2 5.19 2.88 -10.50
N ARG A 3 5.32 2.01 -11.51
CA ARG A 3 4.30 1.76 -12.54
C ARG A 3 4.39 0.32 -13.01
N ASN A 4 3.25 -0.25 -13.38
CA ASN A 4 3.11 -1.63 -13.86
C ASN A 4 3.86 -2.64 -12.98
N THR A 5 3.69 -2.49 -11.67
CA THR A 5 4.39 -3.29 -10.67
C THR A 5 3.38 -3.85 -9.68
N PHE A 6 3.44 -5.15 -9.45
CA PHE A 6 2.72 -5.82 -8.39
C PHE A 6 3.60 -6.02 -7.15
N ILE A 7 3.13 -5.53 -6.01
CA ILE A 7 3.76 -5.77 -4.71
C ILE A 7 3.08 -6.98 -4.08
N ALA A 8 3.76 -8.12 -4.09
CA ALA A 8 3.39 -9.32 -3.38
C ALA A 8 3.57 -9.13 -1.86
N ILE A 9 2.80 -9.89 -1.07
CA ILE A 9 2.92 -9.86 0.39
C ILE A 9 4.32 -10.24 0.86
N ALA A 10 4.71 -9.76 2.05
CA ALA A 10 5.98 -10.14 2.64
C ALA A 10 6.03 -11.64 2.92
N GLU A 11 7.20 -12.26 2.79
CA GLU A 11 7.38 -13.69 3.05
C GLU A 11 7.01 -14.06 4.49
N ASP A 12 7.34 -13.17 5.43
CA ASP A 12 7.03 -13.29 6.85
C ASP A 12 5.70 -12.61 7.23
N SER A 13 4.82 -12.33 6.26
CA SER A 13 3.49 -11.80 6.54
C SER A 13 2.75 -12.71 7.52
N LYS A 14 2.00 -12.13 8.45
CA LYS A 14 1.20 -12.92 9.40
C LYS A 14 -0.01 -13.57 8.72
N HIS A 15 -0.60 -12.90 7.74
CA HIS A 15 -1.79 -13.37 7.06
C HIS A 15 -1.45 -13.81 5.62
N ARG A 16 -2.08 -14.89 5.18
CA ARG A 16 -2.00 -15.45 3.81
C ARG A 16 -3.28 -15.21 2.99
N MET A 17 -4.26 -14.56 3.60
CA MET A 17 -5.50 -14.08 3.00
C MET A 17 -5.65 -12.60 3.34
N GLY A 18 -6.38 -11.85 2.50
CA GLY A 18 -6.65 -10.44 2.78
C GLY A 18 -7.53 -10.29 4.01
N LEU A 19 -6.98 -9.67 5.07
CA LEU A 19 -7.73 -9.38 6.29
C LEU A 19 -7.94 -7.88 6.44
N GLU A 20 -9.19 -7.44 6.37
CA GLU A 20 -9.56 -6.05 6.61
C GLU A 20 -9.00 -5.55 7.95
N PRO A 21 -8.19 -4.48 7.97
CA PRO A 21 -7.67 -3.94 9.23
C PRO A 21 -8.82 -3.46 10.13
N PRO A 22 -8.81 -3.78 11.43
CA PRO A 22 -9.92 -3.48 12.32
C PRO A 22 -10.14 -1.98 12.49
N ARG A 23 -11.40 -1.60 12.69
CA ARG A 23 -11.77 -0.28 13.23
C ARG A 23 -11.48 -0.26 14.73
N ARG A 24 -11.26 0.93 15.29
CA ARG A 24 -11.03 1.13 16.74
C ARG A 24 -11.68 2.42 17.21
N ASP A 25 -11.95 2.50 18.51
CA ASP A 25 -12.52 3.69 19.18
C ASP A 25 -11.44 4.79 19.37
N GLY A 26 -10.91 5.30 18.26
CA GLY A 26 -9.84 6.30 18.22
C GLY A 26 -9.37 6.56 16.79
N PRO A 27 -8.30 7.35 16.59
CA PRO A 27 -7.82 7.68 15.24
C PRO A 27 -7.53 6.41 14.42
N PRO A 28 -7.92 6.32 13.14
CA PRO A 28 -7.68 5.12 12.35
C PRO A 28 -6.19 4.80 12.25
N THR A 29 -5.85 3.51 12.19
CA THR A 29 -4.46 3.09 11.97
C THR A 29 -4.04 3.40 10.54
N LEU A 30 -2.72 3.44 10.28
CA LEU A 30 -2.22 3.59 8.92
C LEU A 30 -2.73 2.47 7.99
N ALA A 31 -2.81 1.24 8.49
CA ALA A 31 -3.35 0.10 7.75
C ALA A 31 -4.81 0.33 7.37
N ARG A 32 -5.62 0.81 8.32
CA ARG A 32 -7.04 1.11 8.10
C ARG A 32 -7.22 2.19 7.04
N LEU A 33 -6.51 3.31 7.16
CA LEU A 33 -6.58 4.41 6.20
C LEU A 33 -6.19 3.97 4.78
N HIS A 34 -5.10 3.20 4.64
CA HIS A 34 -4.70 2.68 3.33
C HIS A 34 -5.74 1.72 2.77
N TYR A 35 -6.34 0.88 3.61
CA TYR A 35 -7.33 -0.09 3.17
C TYR A 35 -8.56 0.64 2.62
N GLU A 36 -9.17 1.51 3.41
CA GLU A 36 -10.38 2.25 3.03
C GLU A 36 -10.17 3.01 1.72
N LEU A 37 -9.10 3.82 1.64
CA LEU A 37 -8.81 4.63 0.46
C LEU A 37 -8.61 3.80 -0.82
N LEU A 38 -7.99 2.61 -0.72
CA LEU A 38 -7.64 1.81 -1.90
C LEU A 38 -8.65 0.70 -2.23
N SER A 39 -9.47 0.27 -1.26
CA SER A 39 -10.54 -0.71 -1.49
C SER A 39 -11.77 -0.04 -2.09
N GLU A 40 -12.06 1.20 -1.71
CA GLU A 40 -13.21 1.97 -2.23
C GLU A 40 -12.88 2.59 -3.60
N HIS A 41 -11.63 2.97 -3.83
CA HIS A 41 -11.19 3.70 -5.03
C HIS A 41 -10.02 3.01 -5.76
N PRO A 42 -10.20 1.77 -6.24
CA PRO A 42 -9.14 1.04 -6.92
C PRO A 42 -8.69 1.78 -8.19
N TYR A 43 -7.39 1.99 -8.32
CA TYR A 43 -6.76 2.72 -9.43
C TYR A 43 -7.22 4.18 -9.59
N GLU A 44 -7.55 4.86 -8.49
CA GLU A 44 -7.77 6.32 -8.51
C GLU A 44 -6.56 7.09 -7.99
N LEU A 45 -6.00 6.64 -6.87
CA LEU A 45 -4.91 7.32 -6.17
C LEU A 45 -3.53 6.85 -6.64
N THR A 46 -2.62 7.79 -6.87
CA THR A 46 -1.18 7.50 -6.96
C THR A 46 -0.57 7.34 -5.57
N LEU A 47 0.72 6.98 -5.49
CA LEU A 47 1.43 6.90 -4.21
C LEU A 47 1.49 8.26 -3.49
N ASP A 48 1.69 9.33 -4.24
CA ASP A 48 1.78 10.68 -3.69
C ASP A 48 0.42 11.13 -3.15
N ASP A 49 -0.65 10.87 -3.90
CA ASP A 49 -2.02 11.19 -3.47
C ASP A 49 -2.37 10.39 -2.21
N LEU A 50 -2.12 9.08 -2.19
CA LEU A 50 -2.37 8.24 -1.03
C LEU A 50 -1.64 8.75 0.21
N ASN A 51 -0.34 9.01 0.10
CA ASN A 51 0.47 9.46 1.24
C ASN A 51 0.03 10.84 1.74
N PHE A 52 -0.28 11.77 0.83
CA PHE A 52 -0.72 13.11 1.21
C PHE A 52 -2.12 13.09 1.82
N THR A 53 -3.08 12.38 1.23
CA THR A 53 -4.43 12.21 1.81
C THR A 53 -4.36 11.61 3.20
N VAL A 54 -3.55 10.56 3.41
CA VAL A 54 -3.33 9.96 4.74
C VAL A 54 -2.72 10.97 5.72
N HIS A 55 -1.77 11.80 5.28
CA HIS A 55 -1.20 12.86 6.10
C HIS A 55 -2.28 13.87 6.53
N CYS A 56 -3.06 14.39 5.57
CA CYS A 56 -4.14 15.33 5.85
C CYS A 56 -5.17 14.76 6.83
N LEU A 57 -5.61 13.51 6.63
CA LEU A 57 -6.57 12.86 7.53
C LEU A 57 -6.04 12.68 8.96
N LYS A 58 -4.73 12.44 9.12
CA LYS A 58 -4.13 12.28 10.46
C LYS A 58 -3.99 13.59 11.23
N TYR A 59 -3.79 14.69 10.51
CA TYR A 59 -3.49 16.00 11.11
C TYR A 59 -4.62 17.02 10.94
N GLY A 60 -5.76 16.63 10.35
CA GLY A 60 -6.89 17.52 10.12
C GLY A 60 -6.57 18.64 9.12
N LEU A 61 -5.72 18.37 8.12
CA LEU A 61 -5.34 19.35 7.11
C LEU A 61 -6.27 19.27 5.89
N ASP A 62 -6.35 20.36 5.13
CA ASP A 62 -7.04 20.38 3.85
C ASP A 62 -6.23 19.60 2.79
N THR A 63 -6.91 18.71 2.06
CA THR A 63 -6.31 17.96 0.94
C THR A 63 -6.18 18.79 -0.33
N ALA A 64 -6.88 19.93 -0.43
CA ALA A 64 -6.78 20.83 -1.57
C ALA A 64 -5.60 21.82 -1.47
N ASP A 65 -4.96 21.93 -0.30
CA ASP A 65 -3.81 22.82 -0.09
C ASP A 65 -2.59 22.36 -0.89
N GLN A 66 -2.36 23.05 -2.01
CA GLN A 66 -1.26 22.75 -2.93
C GLN A 66 0.11 23.09 -2.34
N GLN A 67 0.21 24.08 -1.46
CA GLN A 67 1.48 24.46 -0.85
C GLN A 67 1.89 23.43 0.21
N ALA A 68 0.95 22.95 1.01
CA ALA A 68 1.16 21.84 1.93
C ALA A 68 1.51 20.57 1.17
N ARG A 69 0.82 20.27 0.06
CA ARG A 69 1.12 19.12 -0.80
C ARG A 69 2.54 19.17 -1.37
N ALA A 70 2.94 20.29 -1.94
CA ALA A 70 4.28 20.46 -2.49
C ALA A 70 5.36 20.32 -1.41
N THR A 71 5.15 20.93 -0.24
CA THR A 71 6.06 20.83 0.90
C THR A 71 6.19 19.40 1.40
N PHE A 72 5.07 18.68 1.54
CA PHE A 72 5.04 17.28 1.94
C PHE A 72 5.80 16.40 0.94
N LEU A 73 5.51 16.52 -0.35
CA LEU A 73 6.10 15.70 -1.41
C LEU A 73 7.54 16.06 -1.79
N SER A 74 8.09 17.15 -1.24
CA SER A 74 9.52 17.49 -1.40
C SER A 74 10.47 16.46 -0.78
N LYS A 75 9.96 15.60 0.11
CA LYS A 75 10.67 14.50 0.75
C LYS A 75 10.23 13.17 0.17
N GLY A 76 11.12 12.16 0.23
CA GLY A 76 10.77 10.80 -0.17
C GLY A 76 9.76 10.16 0.77
N HIS A 77 8.75 9.50 0.21
CA HIS A 77 7.70 8.79 0.95
C HIS A 77 7.74 7.28 0.70
N PRO A 78 7.37 6.46 1.70
CA PRO A 78 7.36 5.02 1.55
C PRO A 78 6.34 4.56 0.51
N CYS A 79 6.72 3.55 -0.28
CA CYS A 79 5.80 2.88 -1.20
C CYS A 79 5.03 1.75 -0.51
N MET A 80 4.10 1.12 -1.24
CA MET A 80 3.34 -0.03 -0.75
C MET A 80 4.19 -1.23 -0.34
N ARG A 81 5.50 -1.32 -0.64
CA ARG A 81 6.38 -2.34 -0.05
C ARG A 81 6.54 -2.20 1.46
N ALA A 82 6.40 -0.98 1.99
CA ALA A 82 6.50 -0.70 3.42
C ALA A 82 5.13 -0.67 4.13
N SER A 83 4.03 -0.71 3.38
CA SER A 83 2.68 -0.63 3.95
C SER A 83 2.37 -1.82 4.85
N PRO A 84 1.72 -1.62 6.01
CA PRO A 84 1.20 -2.73 6.81
C PRO A 84 0.32 -3.70 6.02
N LEU A 85 -0.38 -3.21 4.98
CA LEU A 85 -1.27 -4.05 4.17
C LEU A 85 -0.53 -5.21 3.50
N THR A 86 0.59 -4.89 2.87
CA THR A 86 1.42 -5.87 2.16
C THR A 86 2.37 -6.61 3.08
N ARG A 87 2.76 -5.99 4.20
CA ARG A 87 3.67 -6.60 5.18
C ARG A 87 2.99 -7.58 6.13
N THR A 88 1.75 -7.32 6.54
CA THR A 88 1.10 -8.10 7.60
C THR A 88 -0.35 -8.47 7.36
N TYR A 89 -1.14 -7.71 6.60
CA TYR A 89 -2.59 -7.96 6.44
C TYR A 89 -2.96 -8.80 5.21
N GLY A 90 -1.99 -9.37 4.51
CA GLY A 90 -2.26 -10.33 3.44
C GLY A 90 -2.84 -9.72 2.17
N PHE A 91 -2.58 -8.44 1.88
CA PHE A 91 -2.95 -7.80 0.62
C PHE A 91 -1.74 -7.58 -0.27
N GLY A 92 -1.82 -7.98 -1.54
CA GLY A 92 -0.97 -7.42 -2.59
C GLY A 92 -1.44 -6.03 -3.01
N ALA A 93 -0.54 -5.26 -3.63
CA ALA A 93 -0.87 -3.96 -4.20
C ALA A 93 -0.33 -3.84 -5.63
N HIS A 94 -1.20 -3.55 -6.60
CA HIS A 94 -0.78 -3.32 -7.97
C HIS A 94 -0.72 -1.82 -8.28
N TYR A 95 0.38 -1.38 -8.88
CA TYR A 95 0.48 -0.09 -9.56
C TYR A 95 0.22 -0.32 -11.05
N ASN A 96 -0.82 0.29 -11.62
CA ASN A 96 -1.06 0.21 -13.06
C ASN A 96 -0.02 1.03 -13.87
N HIS A 97 -0.18 1.09 -15.19
CA HIS A 97 0.70 1.87 -16.07
C HIS A 97 0.70 3.38 -15.76
N ALA A 98 -0.39 3.91 -15.21
CA ALA A 98 -0.47 5.30 -14.74
C ALA A 98 0.10 5.50 -13.31
N GLY A 99 0.55 4.43 -12.65
CA GLY A 99 1.06 4.44 -11.28
C GLY A 99 -0.03 4.59 -10.20
N LYS A 100 -1.29 4.37 -10.56
CA LYS A 100 -2.41 4.34 -9.62
C LYS A 100 -2.53 2.96 -8.97
N ILE A 101 -3.06 2.90 -7.75
CA ILE A 101 -2.92 1.74 -6.87
C ILE A 101 -4.26 1.00 -6.69
N ALA A 102 -4.25 -0.33 -6.73
CA ALA A 102 -5.36 -1.17 -6.26
C ALA A 102 -4.85 -2.30 -5.34
N LEU A 103 -5.70 -2.73 -4.41
CA LEU A 103 -5.40 -3.84 -3.49
C LEU A 103 -5.99 -5.16 -3.97
N TYR A 104 -5.29 -6.25 -3.67
CA TYR A 104 -5.73 -7.61 -4.01
C TYR A 104 -5.48 -8.55 -2.82
N PRO A 105 -6.50 -9.20 -2.25
CA PRO A 105 -6.32 -10.24 -1.23
C PRO A 105 -5.38 -11.35 -1.74
N ALA A 106 -4.46 -11.83 -0.91
CA ALA A 106 -3.47 -12.84 -1.30
C ALA A 106 -4.09 -14.18 -1.73
N ASP A 107 -5.30 -14.48 -1.24
CA ASP A 107 -6.10 -15.65 -1.55
C ASP A 107 -6.94 -15.50 -2.84
N SER A 108 -6.98 -14.31 -3.43
CA SER A 108 -7.77 -14.04 -4.63
C SER A 108 -7.19 -14.63 -5.91
N VAL A 109 -8.07 -14.88 -6.90
CA VAL A 109 -7.66 -15.28 -8.26
C VAL A 109 -6.82 -14.19 -8.93
N ALA A 110 -7.19 -12.92 -8.76
CA ALA A 110 -6.49 -11.78 -9.36
C ALA A 110 -5.04 -11.66 -8.84
N TYR A 111 -4.82 -11.86 -7.55
CA TYR A 111 -3.47 -11.91 -6.97
C TYR A 111 -2.59 -12.97 -7.66
N ARG A 112 -3.12 -14.19 -7.83
CA ARG A 112 -2.41 -15.28 -8.53
C ARG A 112 -2.15 -14.96 -10.00
N LYS A 113 -3.03 -14.20 -10.67
CA LYS A 113 -2.82 -13.74 -12.05
C LYS A 113 -1.64 -12.78 -12.11
N PHE A 114 -1.59 -11.75 -11.27
CA PHE A 114 -0.46 -10.80 -11.24
C PHE A 114 0.89 -11.47 -10.97
N LEU A 115 0.92 -12.50 -10.12
CA LEU A 115 2.16 -13.25 -9.87
C LEU A 115 2.69 -14.01 -11.09
N LYS A 116 1.83 -14.33 -12.06
CA LYS A 116 2.16 -15.13 -13.24
C LYS A 116 2.20 -14.32 -14.53
N ASP A 117 1.79 -13.06 -14.47
CA ASP A 117 1.73 -12.18 -15.62
C ASP A 117 3.15 -11.72 -15.99
N PRO A 118 3.67 -12.12 -17.16
CA PRO A 118 5.02 -11.75 -17.58
C PRO A 118 5.13 -10.24 -17.91
N GLU A 119 4.01 -9.56 -18.15
CA GLU A 119 3.99 -8.13 -18.45
C GLU A 119 4.05 -7.29 -17.17
N VAL A 120 3.82 -7.87 -16.00
CA VAL A 120 3.79 -7.15 -14.72
C VAL A 120 5.05 -7.42 -13.92
N ARG A 121 5.76 -6.35 -13.53
CA ARG A 121 6.92 -6.48 -12.63
C ARG A 121 6.44 -6.90 -11.25
N VAL A 122 6.99 -7.98 -10.68
CA VAL A 122 6.64 -8.41 -9.32
C VAL A 122 7.75 -8.05 -8.34
N GLU A 123 7.41 -7.37 -7.25
CA GLU A 123 8.29 -7.14 -6.11
C GLU A 123 7.66 -7.67 -4.81
N LYS A 124 8.48 -8.04 -3.84
CA LYS A 124 8.00 -8.43 -2.51
C LYS A 124 7.96 -7.23 -1.56
N ALA A 125 6.95 -7.20 -0.70
CA ALA A 125 6.91 -6.28 0.43
C ALA A 125 8.09 -6.53 1.38
N MET A 126 8.44 -5.49 2.14
CA MET A 126 9.52 -5.54 3.10
C MET A 126 9.18 -6.47 4.26
N ARG A 127 10.15 -7.24 4.74
CA ARG A 127 9.95 -8.13 5.90
C ARG A 127 9.53 -7.33 7.14
N SER A 128 8.71 -7.95 7.98
CA SER A 128 8.29 -7.39 9.26
C SER A 128 9.41 -7.45 10.29
N LYS A 129 10.16 -8.56 10.30
CA LYS A 129 11.37 -8.71 11.11
C LYS A 129 12.60 -8.39 10.26
N ARG A 130 13.58 -7.68 10.83
CA ARG A 130 14.92 -7.59 10.22
C ARG A 130 15.46 -9.02 10.11
N ALA A 131 16.02 -9.37 8.96
CA ALA A 131 16.77 -10.62 8.84
C ALA A 131 17.94 -10.54 9.83
N VAL A 132 18.00 -11.47 10.77
CA VAL A 132 19.27 -11.77 11.44
C VAL A 132 20.01 -12.65 10.44
N GLU A 133 21.02 -12.10 9.78
CA GLU A 133 22.01 -12.94 9.12
C GLU A 133 22.65 -13.77 10.21
N MET A 134 22.38 -15.08 10.19
CA MET A 134 23.17 -16.03 10.95
C MET A 134 24.51 -16.11 10.23
N VAL A 135 25.50 -15.41 10.79
CA VAL A 135 26.92 -15.58 10.44
C VAL A 135 27.38 -16.96 10.89
#